data_AF-A0A1F4RM26-F1
#
_entry.id   AF-A0A1F4RM26-F1
#
_cell.length_a   1.000
_cell.length_b   1.000
_cell.length_c   1.000
_cell.angle_alpha   90.00
_cell.angle_beta   90.00
_cell.angle_gamma   90.00
#
_symmetry.space_group_name_H-M   'P 1'
#
loop_
_entity.id
_entity.type
_entity.pdbx_description
1 polymer ?
#
loop_
_entity_poly.entity_id
_entity_poly.type
_entity_poly.pdbx_seq_one_letter_code
_entity_poly.pdbx_strand_id
1 'polypeptide(L)'
;MIKNPLRSLYDYSHFIAEILNSATVERSTVRVWSDSPYTGVAEGKVYFSSNIRLYIREELDFDAGLITAYGCEVYQHDERLYWYDDFPHPNDPPLASTFPHHKHPPPDIKHNRIPAPEISFSRPNLSFLMDEIERLDKNVINMQ
;
A
#
# COMPACT_ATOMS: atom_id res chain seq x y z
N MET A 1 -9.93 17.85 -0.39
CA MET A 1 -9.47 16.76 0.52
C MET A 1 -10.62 16.27 1.38
N ILE A 2 -11.05 15.03 1.17
CA ILE A 2 -12.00 14.35 2.06
C ILE A 2 -11.28 14.10 3.39
N LYS A 3 -11.89 14.50 4.52
CA LYS A 3 -11.24 14.48 5.85
C LYS A 3 -10.95 13.07 6.36
N ASN A 4 -11.67 12.05 5.89
CA ASN A 4 -11.41 10.64 6.19
C ASN A 4 -12.00 9.75 5.09
N PRO A 5 -11.20 9.22 4.15
CA PRO A 5 -11.70 8.42 3.04
C PRO A 5 -12.17 7.02 3.46
N LEU A 6 -11.82 6.53 4.65
CA LEU A 6 -12.22 5.21 5.14
C LEU A 6 -13.68 5.14 5.62
N ARG A 7 -14.49 6.20 5.46
CA ARG A 7 -15.86 6.25 6.00
C ARG A 7 -16.95 5.78 5.05
N SER A 8 -16.64 5.61 3.77
CA SER A 8 -17.59 5.10 2.80
C SER A 8 -16.88 4.57 1.55
N LEU A 9 -17.56 3.68 0.82
CA LEU A 9 -17.10 3.22 -0.49
C LEU A 9 -16.86 4.40 -1.45
N TYR A 10 -17.75 5.39 -1.44
CA TYR A 10 -17.66 6.56 -2.31
C TYR A 10 -16.41 7.38 -2.00
N ASP A 11 -16.18 7.68 -0.73
CA ASP A 11 -15.03 8.49 -0.29
C ASP A 11 -13.71 7.77 -0.56
N TYR A 12 -13.65 6.46 -0.31
CA TYR A 12 -12.45 5.67 -0.59
C TYR A 12 -12.18 5.57 -2.09
N SER A 13 -13.22 5.35 -2.89
CA SER A 13 -13.10 5.30 -4.35
C SER A 13 -12.61 6.62 -4.92
N HIS A 14 -13.13 7.75 -4.40
CA HIS A 14 -12.68 9.08 -4.80
C HIS A 14 -11.21 9.31 -4.40
N PHE A 15 -10.82 8.93 -3.18
CA PHE A 15 -9.43 9.00 -2.73
C PHE A 15 -8.50 8.20 -3.64
N ILE A 16 -8.83 6.95 -3.96
CA ILE A 16 -8.05 6.10 -4.85
C ILE A 16 -7.94 6.74 -6.24
N ALA A 17 -9.03 7.26 -6.80
CA ALA A 17 -9.02 7.92 -8.11
C ALA A 17 -8.16 9.19 -8.11
N GLU A 18 -8.21 10.00 -7.05
CA GLU A 18 -7.43 11.24 -6.92
C GLU A 18 -5.93 10.95 -6.83
N ILE A 19 -5.53 10.01 -5.97
CA ILE A 19 -4.12 9.63 -5.80
C ILE A 19 -3.53 8.99 -7.06
N LEU A 20 -4.31 8.16 -7.75
CA LEU A 20 -3.87 7.49 -8.98
C LEU A 20 -3.85 8.40 -10.21
N ASN A 21 -4.36 9.62 -10.10
CA ASN A 21 -4.25 10.65 -11.14
C ASN A 21 -2.91 11.42 -11.07
N SER A 22 -1.89 10.85 -10.41
CA SER A 22 -0.52 11.38 -10.40
C SER A 22 0.14 11.23 -11.78
N ALA A 23 1.00 12.19 -12.14
CA ALA A 23 1.74 12.17 -13.40
C ALA A 23 2.78 11.03 -13.49
N THR A 24 3.14 10.41 -12.35
CA THR A 24 4.07 9.28 -12.26
C THR A 24 3.40 7.92 -12.53
N VAL A 25 2.06 7.88 -12.52
CA VAL A 25 1.29 6.67 -12.81
C VAL A 25 1.06 6.56 -14.32
N GLU A 26 1.66 5.56 -14.95
CA GLU A 26 1.44 5.26 -16.37
C GLU A 26 0.08 4.58 -16.58
N ARG A 27 -0.30 3.70 -15.65
CA ARG A 27 -1.54 2.93 -15.70
C ARG A 27 -1.91 2.40 -14.32
N SER A 28 -3.21 2.27 -14.05
CA SER A 28 -3.70 1.55 -12.88
C SER A 28 -4.85 0.61 -13.22
N THR A 29 -4.84 -0.57 -12.60
CA THR A 29 -5.97 -1.51 -12.58
C THR A 29 -6.66 -1.55 -11.22
N VAL A 30 -6.26 -0.68 -10.28
CA VAL A 30 -6.85 -0.65 -8.95
C VAL A 30 -8.34 -0.37 -9.06
N ARG A 31 -9.13 -1.17 -8.36
CA ARG A 31 -10.57 -1.03 -8.22
C ARG A 31 -10.92 -1.04 -6.75
N VAL A 32 -11.97 -0.31 -6.41
CA VAL A 32 -12.60 -0.37 -5.10
C VAL A 32 -14.01 -0.90 -5.30
N TRP A 33 -14.40 -1.91 -4.55
CA TRP A 33 -15.76 -2.44 -4.58
C TRP A 33 -16.20 -2.80 -3.15
N SER A 34 -17.51 -2.84 -2.96
CA SER A 34 -18.11 -3.29 -1.71
C SER A 34 -18.41 -4.79 -1.82
N ASP A 35 -18.17 -5.51 -0.74
CA ASP A 35 -18.62 -6.90 -0.54
C ASP A 35 -19.77 -7.00 0.47
N SER A 36 -20.02 -5.93 1.25
CA SER A 36 -21.21 -5.74 2.09
C SER A 36 -21.56 -4.25 2.23
N PRO A 37 -22.71 -3.88 2.84
CA PRO A 37 -23.08 -2.47 3.05
C PRO A 37 -22.02 -1.63 3.80
N TYR A 38 -21.17 -2.26 4.61
CA TYR A 38 -20.21 -1.58 5.47
C TYR A 38 -18.76 -1.99 5.19
N THR A 39 -18.52 -2.93 4.29
CA THR A 39 -17.17 -3.41 3.98
C THR A 39 -16.86 -3.33 2.50
N GLY A 40 -15.57 -3.31 2.19
CA GLY A 40 -15.11 -3.30 0.81
C GLY A 40 -13.66 -3.71 0.67
N VAL A 41 -13.23 -3.79 -0.58
CA VAL A 41 -11.87 -4.14 -0.94
C VAL A 41 -11.37 -3.13 -1.96
N ALA A 42 -10.14 -2.66 -1.77
CA ALA A 42 -9.37 -1.99 -2.79
C ALA A 42 -8.23 -2.89 -3.24
N GLU A 43 -8.19 -3.25 -4.53
CA GLU A 43 -7.19 -4.16 -5.05
C GLU A 43 -6.79 -3.81 -6.48
N GLY A 44 -5.51 -3.98 -6.79
CA GLY A 44 -5.04 -4.05 -8.16
C GLY A 44 -3.57 -3.69 -8.28
N LYS A 45 -3.19 -3.21 -9.45
CA LYS A 45 -1.81 -2.87 -9.77
C LYS A 45 -1.69 -1.43 -10.23
N VAL A 46 -0.63 -0.76 -9.80
CA VAL A 46 -0.22 0.56 -10.29
C VAL A 46 1.11 0.38 -11.01
N TYR A 47 1.20 0.92 -12.21
CA TYR A 47 2.37 0.86 -13.08
C TYR A 47 2.98 2.25 -13.16
N PHE A 48 4.29 2.32 -12.96
CA PHE A 48 5.09 3.54 -12.99
C PHE A 48 6.14 3.42 -14.10
N SER A 49 6.84 4.52 -14.35
CA SER A 49 8.07 4.50 -15.15
C SER A 49 9.13 3.54 -14.58
N SER A 50 10.19 3.31 -15.36
CA SER A 50 11.32 2.45 -14.96
C SER A 50 10.95 0.99 -14.67
N ASN A 51 9.81 0.52 -15.22
CA ASN A 51 9.25 -0.82 -15.02
C ASN A 51 8.92 -1.13 -13.54
N ILE A 52 8.61 -0.12 -12.73
CA ILE A 52 8.17 -0.34 -11.35
C ILE A 52 6.66 -0.63 -11.31
N ARG A 53 6.28 -1.60 -10.47
CA ARG A 53 4.89 -2.02 -10.29
C ARG A 53 4.56 -2.21 -8.83
N LEU A 54 3.53 -1.52 -8.36
CA LEU A 54 2.88 -1.78 -7.07
C LEU A 54 1.72 -2.75 -7.30
N TYR A 55 1.64 -3.81 -6.51
CA TYR A 55 0.40 -4.52 -6.23
C TYR A 55 -0.09 -4.09 -4.85
N ILE A 56 -1.37 -3.75 -4.74
CA ILE A 56 -2.00 -3.33 -3.49
C ILE A 56 -3.28 -4.12 -3.29
N ARG A 57 -3.52 -4.54 -2.05
CA ARG A 57 -4.79 -5.04 -1.56
C ARG A 57 -5.05 -4.50 -0.15
N GLU A 58 -6.20 -3.90 0.06
CA GLU A 58 -6.69 -3.44 1.36
C GLU A 58 -8.14 -3.91 1.55
N GLU A 59 -8.42 -4.53 2.69
CA GLU A 59 -9.79 -4.80 3.16
C GLU A 59 -10.23 -3.68 4.08
N LEU A 60 -11.48 -3.24 3.93
CA LEU A 60 -11.99 -2.00 4.49
C LEU A 60 -13.24 -2.29 5.33
N ASP A 61 -13.29 -1.69 6.51
CA ASP A 61 -14.50 -1.55 7.32
C ASP A 61 -14.86 -0.06 7.39
N PHE A 62 -15.90 0.32 6.65
CA PHE A 62 -16.37 1.69 6.53
C PHE A 62 -17.11 2.18 7.79
N ASP A 63 -17.74 1.28 8.54
CA ASP A 63 -18.43 1.63 9.78
C ASP A 63 -17.40 1.98 10.87
N ALA A 64 -16.39 1.12 11.02
CA ALA A 64 -15.24 1.37 11.90
C ALA A 64 -14.35 2.51 11.39
N GLY A 65 -14.31 2.72 10.07
CA GLY A 65 -13.40 3.66 9.43
C GLY A 65 -11.96 3.17 9.41
N LEU A 66 -11.75 1.87 9.17
CA LEU A 66 -10.47 1.17 9.28
C LEU A 66 -10.15 0.34 8.03
N ILE A 67 -8.87 0.09 7.83
CA ILE A 67 -8.35 -1.04 7.07
C ILE A 67 -8.26 -2.21 8.05
N THR A 68 -8.83 -3.35 7.68
CA THR A 68 -8.86 -4.56 8.52
C THR A 68 -7.80 -5.57 8.13
N ALA A 69 -7.35 -5.53 6.87
CA ALA A 69 -6.21 -6.28 6.39
C ALA A 69 -5.54 -5.58 5.21
N TYR A 70 -4.24 -5.77 5.01
CA TYR A 70 -3.57 -5.26 3.81
C TYR A 70 -2.39 -6.13 3.35
N GLY A 71 -2.05 -6.00 2.07
CA GLY A 71 -0.82 -6.51 1.48
C GLY A 71 -0.39 -5.61 0.33
N CYS A 72 0.88 -5.20 0.33
CA CYS A 72 1.44 -4.32 -0.69
C CYS A 72 2.77 -4.86 -1.17
N GLU A 73 2.93 -5.09 -2.47
CA GLU A 73 4.16 -5.64 -3.03
C GLU A 73 4.71 -4.72 -4.12
N VAL A 74 6.01 -4.43 -4.08
CA VAL A 74 6.68 -3.58 -5.07
C VAL A 74 7.68 -4.41 -5.87
N TYR A 75 7.56 -4.28 -7.19
CA TYR A 75 8.38 -4.98 -8.17
C TYR A 75 9.11 -3.99 -9.07
N GLN A 76 10.28 -4.38 -9.56
CA GLN A 76 10.91 -3.79 -10.74
C GLN A 76 11.16 -4.89 -11.76
N HIS A 77 10.61 -4.74 -12.97
CA HIS A 77 10.47 -5.85 -13.92
C HIS A 77 9.75 -7.05 -13.24
N ASP A 78 10.43 -8.19 -13.11
CA ASP A 78 9.92 -9.41 -12.48
C ASP A 78 10.51 -9.65 -11.08
N GLU A 79 11.40 -8.77 -10.61
CA GLU A 79 12.02 -8.88 -9.29
C GLU A 79 11.17 -8.15 -8.25
N ARG A 80 10.84 -8.85 -7.15
CA ARG A 80 10.18 -8.22 -5.99
C ARG A 80 11.21 -7.45 -5.18
N LEU A 81 11.11 -6.13 -5.18
CA LEU A 81 11.99 -5.25 -4.40
C LEU A 81 11.70 -5.36 -2.91
N TYR A 82 10.43 -5.27 -2.51
CA TYR A 82 10.00 -5.38 -1.11
C TYR A 82 8.48 -5.57 -1.02
N TRP A 83 7.97 -5.85 0.18
CA TRP A 83 6.54 -5.80 0.46
C TRP A 83 6.24 -5.32 1.88
N TYR A 84 4.97 -5.01 2.12
CA TYR A 84 4.37 -4.75 3.44
C TYR A 84 3.21 -5.71 3.63
N ASP A 85 3.09 -6.27 4.84
CA ASP A 85 1.93 -7.05 5.26
C ASP A 85 1.62 -6.77 6.74
N ASP A 86 0.49 -7.31 7.19
CA ASP A 86 -0.07 -7.17 8.54
C ASP A 86 0.10 -8.43 9.40
N PHE A 87 0.94 -9.37 8.98
CA PHE A 87 1.09 -10.65 9.68
C PHE A 87 1.71 -10.46 11.08
N PRO A 88 1.10 -11.00 12.15
CA PRO A 88 1.58 -10.81 13.51
C PRO A 88 2.91 -11.52 13.79
N HIS A 89 3.83 -10.82 14.45
CA HIS A 89 5.10 -11.38 14.96
C HIS A 89 5.24 -11.19 16.48
N PRO A 90 4.42 -11.88 17.31
CA PRO A 90 4.38 -11.65 18.76
C PRO A 90 5.67 -12.01 19.50
N ASN A 91 6.52 -12.85 18.89
CA ASN A 91 7.79 -13.32 19.49
C ASN A 91 8.99 -12.46 19.09
N ASP A 92 8.80 -11.42 18.28
CA ASP A 92 9.83 -10.47 17.86
C ASP A 92 9.48 -9.10 18.45
N PRO A 93 10.09 -8.67 19.58
CA PRO A 93 9.67 -7.46 20.28
C PRO A 93 9.73 -6.17 19.44
N PRO A 94 10.77 -5.92 18.62
CA PRO A 94 10.76 -4.83 17.64
C PRO A 94 9.53 -4.81 16.74
N LEU A 95 9.16 -5.94 16.14
CA LEU A 95 8.02 -6.02 15.23
C LEU A 95 6.68 -5.98 15.98
N ALA A 96 6.59 -6.64 17.12
CA ALA A 96 5.40 -6.61 17.98
C ALA A 96 5.07 -5.18 18.45
N SER A 97 6.09 -4.36 18.73
CA SER A 97 5.92 -2.96 19.15
C SER A 97 5.34 -2.06 18.05
N THR A 98 5.47 -2.49 16.80
CA THR A 98 4.94 -1.80 15.62
C THR A 98 3.82 -2.57 14.95
N PHE A 99 3.32 -3.64 15.60
CA PHE A 99 2.19 -4.43 15.12
C PHE A 99 1.03 -3.49 14.78
N PRO A 100 0.42 -3.67 13.60
CA PRO A 100 0.60 -4.76 12.61
C PRO A 100 1.69 -4.51 11.53
N HIS A 101 2.45 -3.43 11.58
CA HIS A 101 3.13 -2.88 10.40
C HIS A 101 4.60 -3.23 10.29
N HIS A 102 4.95 -4.01 9.26
CA HIS A 102 6.35 -4.24 8.92
C HIS A 102 6.59 -4.29 7.41
N LYS A 103 7.83 -3.97 7.04
CA LYS A 103 8.36 -4.04 5.68
C LYS A 103 9.29 -5.23 5.57
N HIS A 104 9.31 -5.82 4.39
CA HIS A 104 10.22 -6.87 3.97
C HIS A 104 11.20 -6.37 2.89
N PRO A 105 12.31 -5.69 3.27
CA PRO A 105 13.31 -5.17 2.33
C PRO A 105 14.46 -6.15 2.07
N PRO A 106 15.26 -5.96 1.00
CA PRO A 106 16.49 -6.71 0.79
C PRO A 106 17.56 -6.35 1.83
N PRO A 107 18.59 -7.20 2.04
CA PRO A 107 18.75 -8.54 1.49
C PRO A 107 17.83 -9.56 2.20
N ASP A 108 17.69 -10.76 1.61
CA ASP A 108 16.87 -11.86 2.14
C ASP A 108 15.46 -11.42 2.58
N ILE A 109 14.70 -10.90 1.62
CA ILE A 109 13.36 -10.33 1.82
C ILE A 109 12.39 -11.26 2.60
N LYS A 110 12.63 -12.58 2.64
CA LYS A 110 11.79 -13.54 3.38
C LYS A 110 12.03 -13.53 4.89
N HIS A 111 13.24 -13.15 5.33
CA HIS A 111 13.64 -13.16 6.73
C HIS A 111 13.96 -11.76 7.27
N ASN A 112 14.27 -10.82 6.38
CA ASN A 112 14.51 -9.43 6.76
C ASN A 112 13.19 -8.68 6.92
N ARG A 113 12.93 -8.24 8.15
CA ARG A 113 11.70 -7.54 8.56
C ARG A 113 12.11 -6.31 9.36
N ILE A 114 11.54 -5.16 9.00
CA ILE A 114 11.74 -3.92 9.75
C ILE A 114 10.39 -3.29 10.09
N PRO A 115 10.28 -2.61 11.24
CA PRO A 115 9.12 -1.78 11.55
C PRO A 115 8.74 -0.81 10.43
N ALA A 116 7.43 -0.61 10.22
CA ALA A 116 6.90 0.30 9.19
C ALA A 116 5.81 1.22 9.75
N PRO A 117 6.14 2.20 10.61
CA PRO A 117 5.15 3.08 11.27
C PRO A 117 4.35 3.98 10.32
N GLU A 118 4.75 4.07 9.06
CA GLU A 118 4.07 4.83 8.02
C GLU A 118 2.82 4.13 7.48
N ILE A 119 2.81 2.80 7.48
CA ILE A 119 1.62 1.98 7.16
C ILE A 119 0.69 1.97 8.38
N SER A 120 -0.61 1.86 8.15
CA SER A 120 -1.63 2.02 9.17
C SER A 120 -2.91 1.24 8.87
N PHE A 121 -3.65 0.93 9.93
CA PHE A 121 -5.06 0.53 9.83
C PHE A 121 -6.02 1.72 9.87
N SER A 122 -5.60 2.91 10.34
CA SER A 122 -6.51 4.05 10.58
C SER A 122 -6.40 5.16 9.53
N ARG A 123 -5.54 4.98 8.52
CA ARG A 123 -5.42 5.86 7.35
C ARG A 123 -5.10 5.02 6.11
N PRO A 124 -5.45 5.49 4.90
CA PRO A 124 -5.09 4.80 3.66
C PRO A 124 -3.58 4.70 3.50
N ASN A 125 -3.09 3.54 3.03
CA ASN A 125 -1.64 3.34 2.86
C ASN A 125 -1.14 3.82 1.50
N LEU A 126 -2.03 3.92 0.50
CA LEU A 126 -1.64 4.22 -0.87
C LEU A 126 -0.86 5.54 -1.01
N SER A 127 -1.20 6.60 -0.26
CA SER A 127 -0.46 7.87 -0.35
C SER A 127 1.02 7.70 0.01
N PHE A 128 1.32 7.00 1.11
CA PHE A 128 2.71 6.74 1.51
C PHE A 128 3.43 5.85 0.48
N LEU A 129 2.76 4.81 -0.01
CA LEU A 129 3.34 3.89 -1.00
C LEU A 129 3.68 4.61 -2.30
N MET A 130 2.81 5.51 -2.75
CA MET A 130 3.05 6.35 -3.93
C MET A 130 4.28 7.23 -3.71
N ASP A 131 4.35 7.96 -2.60
CA ASP A 131 5.51 8.82 -2.29
C ASP A 131 6.82 8.03 -2.24
N GLU A 132 6.80 6.82 -1.69
CA GLU A 132 7.97 5.95 -1.64
C GLU A 132 8.41 5.50 -3.03
N ILE A 133 7.47 5.04 -3.86
CA ILE A 133 7.75 4.56 -5.20
C ILE A 133 8.21 5.70 -6.11
N GLU A 134 7.63 6.90 -6.00
CA GLU A 134 8.08 8.05 -6.78
C GLU A 134 9.52 8.44 -6.48
N ARG A 135 9.99 8.26 -5.23
CA ARG A 135 11.41 8.44 -4.89
C ARG A 135 12.29 7.38 -5.53
N LEU A 136 11.84 6.12 -5.56
CA LEU A 136 12.56 5.02 -6.20
C LEU A 136 12.66 5.23 -7.71
N ASP A 137 11.56 5.59 -8.35
CA ASP A 137 11.51 5.81 -9.80
C ASP A 137 12.45 6.94 -10.24
N LYS A 138 12.42 8.09 -9.53
CA LYS A 138 13.36 9.20 -9.78
C LYS A 138 14.82 8.78 -9.62
N ASN A 139 15.13 7.94 -8.63
CA ASN A 139 16.49 7.45 -8.43
C ASN A 139 16.95 6.54 -9.57
N VAL A 140 16.07 5.70 -10.12
CA VAL A 140 16.40 4.85 -11.28
C VAL A 140 16.65 5.71 -12.52
N ILE A 141 15.80 6.70 -12.77
CA ILE A 141 15.96 7.62 -13.92
C ILE A 141 17.27 8.40 -13.83
N ASN A 142 17.65 8.89 -12.64
CA ASN A 142 18.88 9.66 -12.45
C ASN A 142 20.18 8.83 -12.54
N MET A 143 20.09 7.50 -12.59
CA MET A 143 21.23 6.60 -12.73
C MET A 143 21.45 6.12 -14.17
N GLN A 144 20.58 6.51 -15.11
CA GLN A 144 20.70 6.26 -16.55
C GLN A 144 21.27 7.49 -17.28
#